data_AF-M8DL32-F1
#
_entry.id   AF-M8DL32-F1
#
_cell.length_a   1.000
_cell.length_b   1.000
_cell.length_c   1.000
_cell.angle_alpha   90.00
_cell.angle_beta   90.00
_cell.angle_gamma   90.00
#
_symmetry.space_group_name_H-M   'P 1'
#
loop_
_entity.id
_entity.type
_entity.pdbx_description
1 polymer ?
#
loop_
_entity_poly.entity_id
_entity_poly.type
_entity_poly.pdbx_seq_one_letter_code
_entity_poly.pdbx_strand_id
1 'polypeptide(L)'
;MERTLLQILDKLEKMETNMVTKQELAEIKAELEKVKANMATKQELQEVKAELEKVKANMATKQELQEVKANMATKPDFMLVQQAVLETNEIVKKLESKIDTHEQLLTLLSHRSLEHEAAISSIRFILTK
;
A
#
# COMPACT_ATOMS: atom_id res chain seq x y z
N MET A 1 76.71 -5.66 -54.83
CA MET A 1 76.95 -5.97 -53.40
C MET A 1 76.40 -4.87 -52.49
N GLU A 2 76.69 -3.61 -52.77
CA GLU A 2 76.23 -2.45 -51.97
C GLU A 2 74.71 -2.21 -52.02
N ARG A 3 74.10 -2.22 -53.22
CA ARG A 3 72.63 -2.11 -53.41
C ARG A 3 71.84 -3.17 -52.66
N THR A 4 72.33 -4.41 -52.67
CA THR A 4 71.71 -5.55 -51.98
C THR A 4 71.78 -5.39 -50.47
N LEU A 5 72.87 -4.85 -49.92
CA LEU A 5 72.99 -4.55 -48.49
C LEU A 5 72.02 -3.44 -48.06
N LEU A 6 71.88 -2.37 -48.86
CA LEU A 6 70.91 -1.29 -48.59
C LEU A 6 69.46 -1.78 -48.58
N GLN A 7 69.09 -2.66 -49.51
CA GLN A 7 67.74 -3.27 -49.53
C GLN A 7 67.48 -4.21 -48.34
N ILE A 8 68.52 -4.88 -47.82
CA ILE A 8 68.40 -5.72 -46.62
C ILE A 8 68.23 -4.83 -45.38
N LEU A 9 68.96 -3.72 -45.29
CA LEU A 9 68.85 -2.76 -44.19
C LEU A 9 67.44 -2.15 -44.11
N ASP A 10 66.91 -1.67 -45.23
CA ASP A 10 65.56 -1.10 -45.33
C ASP A 10 64.46 -2.13 -44.96
N LYS A 11 64.68 -3.42 -45.29
CA LYS A 11 63.78 -4.51 -44.88
C LYS A 11 63.89 -4.83 -43.39
N LEU A 12 65.07 -4.73 -42.79
CA LEU A 12 65.28 -4.94 -41.36
C LEU A 12 64.66 -3.80 -40.54
N GLU A 13 64.82 -2.55 -40.95
CA GLU A 13 64.13 -1.41 -40.32
C GLU A 13 62.61 -1.54 -40.42
N LYS A 14 62.10 -1.93 -41.60
CA LYS A 14 60.66 -2.22 -41.77
C LYS A 14 60.20 -3.40 -40.91
N MET A 15 61.06 -4.38 -40.64
CA MET A 15 60.71 -5.51 -39.79
C MET A 15 60.69 -5.10 -38.31
N GLU A 16 61.68 -4.34 -37.88
CA GLU A 16 61.81 -3.83 -36.51
C GLU A 16 60.65 -2.88 -36.16
N THR A 17 60.24 -2.02 -37.08
CA THR A 17 59.10 -1.11 -36.90
C THR A 17 57.73 -1.79 -36.93
N ASN A 18 57.61 -2.97 -37.56
CA ASN A 18 56.35 -3.72 -37.64
C ASN A 18 56.25 -4.85 -36.59
N MET A 19 57.34 -5.16 -35.89
CA MET A 19 57.31 -6.18 -34.84
C MET A 19 56.77 -5.60 -33.55
N VAL A 20 55.78 -6.28 -32.98
CA VAL A 20 55.37 -6.05 -31.60
C VAL A 20 56.55 -6.36 -30.68
N THR A 21 56.93 -5.34 -29.92
CA THR A 21 58.01 -5.39 -28.94
C THR A 21 57.57 -6.15 -27.69
N LYS A 22 58.55 -6.62 -26.91
CA LYS A 22 58.28 -7.23 -25.61
C LYS A 22 57.55 -6.27 -24.65
N GLN A 23 57.75 -4.96 -24.80
CA GLN A 23 57.10 -3.95 -23.98
C GLN A 23 55.60 -3.85 -24.30
N GLU A 24 55.23 -3.75 -25.58
CA GLU A 24 53.83 -3.73 -26.01
C GLU A 24 53.09 -5.00 -25.60
N LEU A 25 53.75 -6.16 -25.65
CA LEU A 25 53.20 -7.43 -25.14
C LEU A 25 52.95 -7.40 -23.61
N ALA A 26 53.80 -6.72 -22.85
CA ALA A 26 53.61 -6.56 -21.40
C ALA A 26 52.46 -5.60 -21.10
N GLU A 27 52.32 -4.52 -21.86
CA GLU A 27 51.23 -3.55 -21.75
C GLU A 27 49.88 -4.21 -22.08
N ILE A 28 49.79 -4.95 -23.20
CA ILE A 28 48.59 -5.72 -23.58
C ILE A 28 48.19 -6.72 -22.49
N LYS A 29 49.18 -7.40 -21.87
CA LYS A 29 48.91 -8.35 -20.80
C LYS A 29 48.38 -7.65 -19.54
N ALA A 30 48.93 -6.49 -19.19
CA ALA A 30 48.46 -5.69 -18.07
C ALA A 30 47.04 -5.16 -18.31
N GLU A 31 46.71 -4.72 -19.53
CA GLU A 31 45.36 -4.31 -19.92
C GLU A 31 44.37 -5.48 -19.87
N LEU A 32 44.76 -6.66 -20.35
CA LEU A 32 43.92 -7.86 -20.30
C LEU A 32 43.58 -8.24 -18.85
N GLU A 33 44.55 -8.17 -17.94
CA GLU A 33 44.30 -8.44 -16.51
C GLU A 33 43.40 -7.38 -15.88
N LYS A 34 43.56 -6.10 -16.24
CA LYS A 34 42.61 -5.04 -15.83
C LYS A 34 41.19 -5.31 -16.34
N VAL A 35 41.03 -5.75 -17.59
CA VAL A 35 39.72 -6.08 -18.17
C VAL A 35 39.10 -7.26 -17.43
N LYS A 36 39.87 -8.34 -17.17
CA LYS A 36 39.38 -9.48 -16.41
C LYS A 36 38.96 -9.12 -14.99
N ALA A 37 39.71 -8.24 -14.32
CA ALA A 37 39.39 -7.81 -12.97
C ALA A 37 38.12 -6.94 -12.90
N ASN A 38 37.81 -6.20 -13.97
CA ASN A 38 36.67 -5.27 -14.01
C ASN A 38 35.42 -5.85 -14.68
N MET A 39 35.52 -6.99 -15.36
CA MET A 39 34.38 -7.60 -16.03
C MET A 39 33.55 -8.41 -15.04
N ALA A 40 32.23 -8.24 -15.11
CA ALA A 40 31.32 -9.10 -14.37
C ALA A 40 31.51 -10.56 -14.81
N THR A 41 31.68 -11.43 -13.83
CA THR A 41 31.78 -12.86 -14.00
C THR A 41 30.41 -13.47 -14.26
N LYS A 42 30.41 -14.69 -14.83
CA LYS A 42 29.18 -15.47 -14.99
C LYS A 42 28.47 -15.73 -13.65
N GLN A 43 29.22 -15.83 -12.55
CA GLN A 43 28.66 -16.06 -11.23
C GLN A 43 27.90 -14.83 -10.72
N GLU A 44 28.50 -13.64 -10.81
CA GLU A 44 27.83 -12.39 -10.41
C GLU A 44 26.54 -12.16 -11.19
N LEU A 45 26.52 -12.46 -12.51
CA LEU A 45 25.30 -12.38 -13.32
C LEU A 45 24.23 -13.40 -12.89
N GLN A 46 24.63 -14.58 -12.43
CA GLN A 46 23.69 -15.58 -11.90
C GLN A 46 23.10 -15.14 -10.56
N GLU A 47 23.91 -14.54 -9.68
CA GLU A 47 23.46 -14.00 -8.40
C GLU A 47 22.46 -12.85 -8.61
N VAL A 48 22.77 -11.89 -9.49
CA VAL A 48 21.84 -10.81 -9.84
C VAL A 48 20.53 -11.34 -10.42
N LYS A 49 20.58 -12.38 -11.27
CA LYS A 49 19.38 -13.01 -11.81
C LYS A 49 18.53 -13.68 -10.72
N ALA A 50 19.16 -14.36 -9.77
CA ALA A 50 18.47 -14.97 -8.65
C ALA A 50 17.82 -13.93 -7.73
N GLU A 51 18.50 -12.81 -7.46
CA GLU A 51 17.94 -11.69 -6.70
C GLU A 51 16.75 -11.03 -7.43
N LEU A 52 16.86 -10.84 -8.75
CA LEU A 52 15.77 -10.29 -9.55
C LEU A 52 14.51 -11.16 -9.49
N GLU A 53 14.67 -12.49 -9.54
CA GLU A 53 13.54 -13.41 -9.41
C GLU A 53 12.93 -13.38 -8.00
N LYS A 54 13.75 -13.26 -6.94
CA LYS A 54 13.24 -13.05 -5.58
C LYS A 54 12.44 -11.75 -5.46
N VAL A 55 12.94 -10.65 -6.03
CA VAL A 55 12.23 -9.36 -6.03
C VAL A 55 10.89 -9.47 -6.74
N LYS A 56 10.84 -10.12 -7.92
CA LYS A 56 9.59 -10.34 -8.66
C LYS A 56 8.60 -11.19 -7.87
N ALA A 57 9.06 -12.23 -7.18
CA ALA A 57 8.21 -13.09 -6.38
C ALA A 57 7.61 -12.39 -5.15
N ASN A 58 8.33 -11.43 -4.57
CA ASN A 58 7.91 -10.72 -3.36
C ASN A 58 7.18 -9.40 -3.64
N MET A 59 7.23 -8.89 -4.87
CA MET A 59 6.57 -7.65 -5.23
C MET A 59 5.09 -7.91 -5.48
N ALA A 60 4.23 -7.11 -4.84
CA ALA A 60 2.81 -7.12 -5.14
C ALA A 60 2.59 -6.82 -6.63
N THR A 61 1.86 -7.72 -7.28
CA THR A 61 1.46 -7.60 -8.67
C THR A 61 0.39 -6.52 -8.83
N LYS A 62 0.25 -5.99 -10.04
CA LYS A 62 -0.83 -5.04 -10.36
C LYS A 62 -2.21 -5.63 -10.08
N GLN A 63 -2.37 -6.94 -10.22
CA GLN A 63 -3.63 -7.63 -9.97
C GLN A 63 -3.97 -7.66 -8.48
N GLU A 64 -3.01 -7.99 -7.62
CA GLU A 64 -3.21 -7.96 -6.15
C GLU A 64 -3.56 -6.55 -5.66
N LEU A 65 -2.91 -5.52 -6.21
CA LEU A 65 -3.25 -4.12 -5.87
C LEU A 65 -4.64 -3.71 -6.34
N GLN A 66 -5.11 -4.22 -7.49
CA GLN A 66 -6.48 -4.00 -7.96
C GLN A 66 -7.51 -4.70 -7.08
N GLU A 67 -7.23 -5.93 -6.66
CA GLU A 67 -8.11 -6.68 -5.76
C GLU A 67 -8.24 -5.99 -4.40
N VAL A 68 -7.12 -5.54 -3.81
CA VAL A 68 -7.15 -4.74 -2.57
C VAL A 68 -7.99 -3.48 -2.76
N LYS A 69 -7.83 -2.77 -3.88
CA LYS A 69 -8.58 -1.54 -4.16
C LYS A 69 -10.09 -1.80 -4.35
N ALA A 70 -10.45 -2.95 -4.92
CA ALA A 70 -11.85 -3.34 -5.12
C ALA A 70 -12.54 -3.77 -3.82
N ASN A 71 -11.79 -4.41 -2.91
CA ASN A 71 -12.34 -4.97 -1.68
C ASN A 71 -12.23 -4.02 -0.47
N MET A 72 -11.43 -2.95 -0.56
CA MET A 72 -11.27 -1.99 0.52
C MET A 72 -12.44 -1.02 0.57
N ALA A 73 -13.00 -0.82 1.78
CA ALA A 73 -13.97 0.23 2.02
C ALA A 73 -13.38 1.61 1.67
N THR A 74 -14.13 2.37 0.90
CA THR A 74 -13.72 3.66 0.35
C THR A 74 -14.38 4.81 1.10
N LYS A 75 -13.87 6.03 0.90
CA LYS A 75 -14.44 7.24 1.50
C LYS A 75 -15.96 7.39 1.26
N PRO A 76 -16.50 7.12 0.05
CA PRO A 76 -17.95 7.05 -0.17
C PRO A 76 -18.70 6.11 0.76
N ASP A 77 -18.17 4.91 1.02
CA ASP A 77 -18.82 3.92 1.90
C ASP A 77 -18.95 4.47 3.33
N PHE A 78 -17.90 5.14 3.82
CA PHE A 78 -17.93 5.80 5.12
C PHE A 78 -18.91 6.99 5.17
N MET A 79 -19.10 7.71 4.06
CA MET A 79 -20.09 8.79 4.00
C MET A 79 -21.52 8.26 4.12
N LEU A 80 -21.83 7.12 3.49
CA LEU A 80 -23.13 6.48 3.62
C LEU A 80 -23.40 6.03 5.06
N VAL A 81 -22.41 5.42 5.70
CA VAL A 81 -22.51 5.02 7.12
C VAL A 81 -22.69 6.25 8.01
N GLN A 82 -21.91 7.31 7.80
CA GLN A 82 -22.04 8.55 8.57
C GLN A 82 -23.44 9.15 8.44
N GLN A 83 -23.99 9.18 7.22
CA GLN A 83 -25.33 9.69 6.96
C GLN A 83 -26.39 8.85 7.69
N ALA A 84 -26.31 7.52 7.59
CA ALA A 84 -27.24 6.61 8.28
C ALA A 84 -27.19 6.78 9.81
N VAL A 85 -25.99 7.01 10.38
CA VAL A 85 -25.82 7.29 11.81
C VAL A 85 -26.49 8.61 12.20
N LEU A 86 -26.33 9.67 11.41
CA LEU A 86 -26.98 10.96 11.67
C LEU A 86 -28.51 10.84 11.63
N GLU A 87 -29.05 10.15 10.62
CA GLU A 87 -30.49 9.92 10.49
C GLU A 87 -31.04 9.11 11.67
N THR A 88 -30.32 8.04 12.07
CA THR A 88 -30.70 7.22 13.23
C THR A 88 -30.71 8.06 14.51
N ASN A 89 -29.71 8.92 14.70
CA ASN A 89 -29.62 9.80 15.86
C ASN A 89 -30.80 10.79 15.93
N GLU A 90 -31.22 11.35 14.80
CA GLU A 90 -32.39 12.24 14.76
C GLU A 90 -33.70 11.50 15.02
N ILE A 91 -33.82 10.24 14.61
CA ILE A 91 -34.97 9.38 14.96
C ILE A 91 -35.00 9.11 16.47
N VAL A 92 -33.85 8.78 17.07
CA VAL A 92 -33.73 8.51 18.51
C VAL A 92 -34.15 9.73 19.34
N LYS A 93 -33.66 10.94 19.02
CA LYS A 93 -34.08 12.17 19.70
C LYS A 93 -35.60 12.40 19.68
N LYS A 94 -36.24 12.13 18.54
CA LYS A 94 -37.70 12.25 18.41
C LYS A 94 -38.44 11.22 19.26
N LEU A 95 -37.89 10.00 19.40
CA LEU A 95 -38.45 8.97 20.26
C LEU A 95 -38.31 9.34 21.74
N GLU A 96 -37.14 9.84 22.15
CA GLU A 96 -36.89 10.32 23.52
C GLU A 96 -37.92 11.40 23.91
N SER A 97 -38.08 12.44 23.08
CA SER A 97 -39.07 13.49 23.34
C SER A 97 -40.51 12.94 23.44
N LYS A 98 -40.89 11.94 22.62
CA LYS A 98 -42.21 11.31 22.72
C LYS A 98 -42.36 10.51 24.02
N ILE A 99 -41.32 9.79 24.44
CA ILE A 99 -41.32 9.04 25.69
C ILE A 99 -41.53 9.98 26.87
N ASP A 100 -40.84 11.12 26.91
CA ASP A 100 -41.03 12.13 27.96
C ASP A 100 -42.48 12.62 28.02
N THR A 101 -43.10 12.90 26.87
CA THR A 101 -44.51 13.32 26.83
C THR A 101 -45.47 12.22 27.29
N HIS A 102 -45.19 10.96 26.97
CA HIS A 102 -45.99 9.84 27.43
C HIS A 102 -45.85 9.62 28.94
N GLU A 103 -44.67 9.78 29.50
CA GLU A 103 -44.43 9.67 30.95
C GLU A 103 -45.20 10.76 31.73
N GLN A 104 -45.20 11.99 31.21
CA GLN A 104 -46.02 13.08 31.75
C GLN A 104 -47.51 12.76 31.69
N LEU A 105 -48.00 12.23 30.56
CA LEU A 105 -49.41 11.86 30.40
C LEU A 105 -49.81 10.74 31.36
N LEU A 106 -48.97 9.72 31.52
CA LEU A 106 -49.20 8.62 32.48
C LEU A 106 -49.31 9.14 33.91
N THR A 107 -48.42 10.06 34.30
CA THR A 107 -48.44 10.70 35.62
C THR A 107 -49.76 11.46 35.84
N LEU A 108 -50.20 12.25 34.85
CA LEU A 108 -51.45 13.00 34.92
C LEU A 108 -52.68 12.10 35.01
N LEU A 109 -52.74 11.05 34.18
CA LEU A 109 -53.85 10.10 34.17
C LEU A 109 -53.93 9.31 35.48
N SER A 110 -52.78 8.91 36.03
CA SER A 110 -52.70 8.26 37.34
C SER A 110 -53.28 9.14 38.43
N HIS A 111 -52.89 10.42 38.47
CA HIS A 111 -53.43 11.38 39.44
C HIS A 111 -54.95 11.54 39.32
N ARG A 112 -55.45 11.79 38.10
CA ARG A 112 -56.90 11.94 37.86
C ARG A 112 -57.68 10.67 38.19
N SER A 113 -57.12 9.48 37.92
CA SER A 113 -57.75 8.21 38.27
C SER A 113 -57.93 8.07 39.78
N LEU A 114 -56.93 8.48 40.58
CA LEU A 114 -57.03 8.47 42.04
C LEU A 114 -58.09 9.46 42.54
N GLU A 115 -58.12 10.68 41.99
CA GLU A 115 -59.15 11.68 42.33
C GLU A 115 -60.55 11.18 41.99
N HIS A 116 -60.73 10.56 40.83
CA HIS A 116 -62.00 9.99 40.41
C HIS A 116 -62.43 8.85 41.35
N GLU A 117 -61.52 7.95 41.72
CA GLU A 117 -61.83 6.86 42.67
C GLU A 117 -62.22 7.39 44.06
N ALA A 118 -61.54 8.42 44.55
CA ALA A 118 -61.86 9.08 45.82
C ALA A 118 -63.23 9.78 45.77
N ALA A 119 -63.55 10.46 44.66
CA ALA A 119 -64.84 11.11 44.46
C ALA A 119 -65.98 10.08 44.38
N ILE A 120 -65.78 8.99 43.62
CA ILE A 120 -66.74 7.89 43.52
C ILE A 120 -66.97 7.23 44.87
N SER A 121 -65.89 6.95 45.62
CA SER A 121 -65.99 6.37 46.97
C SER A 121 -66.80 7.27 47.92
N SER A 122 -66.58 8.58 47.84
CA SER A 122 -67.33 9.57 48.63
C SER A 122 -68.82 9.59 48.28
N ILE A 123 -69.17 9.53 46.98
CA ILE A 123 -70.57 9.46 46.53
C ILE A 123 -71.24 8.16 47.01
N ARG A 124 -70.57 7.01 46.87
CA ARG A 124 -71.10 5.72 47.33
C ARG A 124 -71.42 5.76 48.83
N PHE A 125 -70.52 6.29 49.64
CA PHE A 125 -70.72 6.42 51.09
C PHE A 125 -71.96 7.23 51.44
N ILE A 126 -72.21 8.34 50.73
CA ILE A 126 -73.40 9.18 50.94
C ILE A 126 -74.68 8.43 50.57
N LEU A 127 -74.68 7.66 49.47
CA LEU A 127 -75.87 6.94 48.98
C LEU A 127 -76.22 5.68 49.80
N THR A 128 -75.26 5.12 50.53
CA THR A 128 -75.46 3.92 51.37
C THR A 128 -75.78 4.23 52.84
N LYS A 129 -75.84 5.50 53.22
CA LYS A 129 -76.31 5.98 54.53
C LYS A 129 -77.79 6.34 54.48
#